data_AF-A0A0F9EVW4-F1
#
_entry.id   AF-A0A0F9EVW4-F1
#
_cell.length_a   1.000
_cell.length_b   1.000
_cell.length_c   1.000
_cell.angle_alpha   90.00
_cell.angle_beta   90.00
_cell.angle_gamma   90.00
#
_symmetry.space_group_name_H-M   'P 1'
#
loop_
_entity.id
_entity.type
_entity.pdbx_description
1 polymer ?
#
loop_
_entity_poly.entity_id
_entity_poly.type
_entity_poly.pdbx_seq_one_letter_code
_entity_poly.pdbx_strand_id
1 'polypeptide(L)'
;MGYERDVDLRVQNFETEQFQPAKATNKGEIFTADWYVANLLKGNVFSVNVGTVTGPVTAAGTVATTTPDLHLQIPTNTKIFPVSLAVNIDLAIDDTNLEIVAAISNGRDSSPTGGTSQTILNRNNRNGNGSNCIAQSDVTGITSMVTDRDYLEFFRVNGTFGATPVAAQSEEGQPMSYTWRATEDGPLVATGPSELALMIGKSTFAYFATLTWVELAA
;
A
#
# COMPACT_ATOMS: atom_id res chain seq x y z
N MET A 1 -52.23 -5.43 -14.30
CA MET A 1 -51.46 -4.22 -14.60
C MET A 1 -50.86 -3.72 -13.29
N GLY A 2 -49.64 -4.15 -12.98
CA GLY A 2 -48.88 -3.58 -11.86
C GLY A 2 -48.26 -2.27 -12.33
N TYR A 3 -48.61 -1.16 -11.69
CA TYR A 3 -47.94 0.11 -11.91
C TYR A 3 -46.59 0.05 -11.19
N GLU A 4 -45.54 -0.28 -11.92
CA GLU A 4 -44.17 0.00 -11.50
C GLU A 4 -43.98 1.52 -11.66
N ARG A 5 -44.09 2.26 -10.56
CA ARG A 5 -43.71 3.68 -10.55
C ARG A 5 -42.19 3.72 -10.47
N ASP A 6 -41.55 4.18 -11.54
CA ASP A 6 -40.17 4.64 -11.49
C ASP A 6 -40.09 5.82 -10.50
N VAL A 7 -39.75 5.50 -9.25
CA VAL A 7 -39.47 6.50 -8.23
C VAL A 7 -38.00 6.89 -8.40
N ASP A 8 -37.77 8.03 -9.03
CA ASP A 8 -36.43 8.65 -9.14
C ASP A 8 -36.00 9.16 -7.76
N LEU A 9 -35.35 8.29 -6.98
CA LEU A 9 -34.82 8.60 -5.66
C LEU A 9 -33.47 9.30 -5.79
N ARG A 10 -33.51 10.62 -5.59
CA ARG A 10 -32.34 11.49 -5.63
C ARG A 10 -31.93 11.89 -4.21
N VAL A 11 -30.63 11.82 -3.93
CA VAL A 11 -30.03 12.41 -2.72
C VAL A 11 -29.72 13.87 -3.03
N GLN A 12 -30.36 14.78 -2.30
CA GLN A 12 -30.08 16.21 -2.43
C GLN A 12 -28.74 16.51 -1.74
N ASN A 13 -27.77 17.01 -2.49
CA ASN A 13 -26.62 17.67 -1.90
C ASN A 13 -27.03 19.11 -1.54
N PHE A 14 -27.10 19.42 -0.24
CA PHE A 14 -27.53 20.72 0.25
C PHE A 14 -26.55 21.86 -0.07
N GLU A 15 -25.30 21.54 -0.41
CA GLU A 15 -24.28 22.55 -0.70
C GLU A 15 -24.24 22.93 -2.18
N THR A 16 -24.61 22.00 -3.07
CA THR A 16 -24.52 22.22 -4.53
C THR A 16 -25.89 22.28 -5.22
N GLU A 17 -26.98 22.04 -4.50
CA GLU A 17 -28.34 21.85 -5.02
C GLU A 17 -28.45 20.77 -6.12
N GLN A 18 -27.39 19.97 -6.30
CA GLN A 18 -27.37 18.89 -7.27
C GLN A 18 -27.96 17.64 -6.66
N PHE A 19 -28.85 17.02 -7.42
CA PHE A 19 -29.40 15.72 -7.12
C PHE A 19 -28.45 14.63 -7.60
N GLN A 20 -27.82 13.92 -6.68
CA GLN A 20 -27.07 12.72 -7.03
C GLN A 20 -27.99 11.51 -6.97
N PRO A 21 -27.93 10.59 -7.96
CA PRO A 21 -28.70 9.36 -7.90
C PRO A 21 -28.32 8.59 -6.64
N ALA A 22 -29.33 8.09 -5.91
CA ALA A 22 -29.08 7.23 -4.77
C ALA A 22 -28.27 6.01 -5.21
N LYS A 23 -27.24 5.65 -4.45
CA LYS A 23 -26.49 4.42 -4.73
C LYS A 23 -27.39 3.24 -4.40
N ALA A 24 -27.64 2.42 -5.41
CA ALA A 24 -28.47 1.24 -5.29
C ALA A 24 -27.68 -0.02 -5.62
N THR A 25 -28.11 -1.16 -5.08
CA THR A 25 -27.65 -2.48 -5.55
C THR A 25 -28.17 -2.73 -6.96
N ASN A 26 -27.67 -3.78 -7.63
CA ASN A 26 -28.21 -4.21 -8.93
C ASN A 26 -29.73 -4.52 -8.90
N LYS A 27 -30.32 -4.65 -7.70
CA LYS A 27 -31.75 -4.87 -7.48
C LYS A 27 -32.52 -3.59 -7.12
N GLY A 28 -31.88 -2.42 -7.18
CA GLY A 28 -32.51 -1.15 -6.82
C GLY A 28 -32.59 -0.89 -5.31
N GLU A 29 -31.97 -1.72 -4.48
CA GLU A 29 -31.99 -1.53 -3.02
C GLU A 29 -31.01 -0.44 -2.62
N ILE A 30 -31.46 0.56 -1.87
CA ILE A 30 -30.58 1.60 -1.35
C ILE A 30 -29.75 1.02 -0.22
N PHE A 31 -28.44 1.28 -0.24
CA PHE A 31 -27.55 0.91 0.84
C PHE A 31 -26.60 2.05 1.20
N THR A 32 -26.23 2.10 2.47
CA THR A 32 -25.09 2.89 2.93
C THR A 32 -23.90 1.95 3.07
N ALA A 33 -22.71 2.46 2.76
CA ALA A 33 -21.47 1.74 2.94
C ALA A 33 -20.49 2.64 3.67
N ASP A 34 -19.67 2.04 4.52
CA ASP A 34 -18.51 2.71 5.10
C ASP A 34 -17.61 3.28 3.99
N TRP A 35 -16.88 4.34 4.29
CA TRP A 35 -16.02 5.07 3.37
C TRP A 35 -15.06 4.14 2.61
N TYR A 36 -14.44 3.17 3.30
CA TYR A 36 -13.54 2.23 2.64
C TYR A 36 -14.29 1.33 1.64
N VAL A 37 -15.41 0.73 2.05
CA VAL A 37 -16.24 -0.13 1.19
C VAL A 37 -16.80 0.67 0.01
N ALA A 38 -17.22 1.92 0.23
CA ALA A 38 -17.69 2.80 -0.81
C ALA A 38 -16.59 3.10 -1.85
N ASN A 39 -15.34 3.27 -1.43
CA ASN A 39 -14.21 3.44 -2.34
C ASN A 39 -13.83 2.13 -3.04
N LEU A 40 -13.91 0.98 -2.36
CA LEU A 40 -13.70 -0.33 -2.95
C LEU A 40 -14.70 -0.57 -4.09
N LEU A 41 -15.99 -0.33 -3.85
CA LEU A 41 -17.02 -0.50 -4.86
C LEU A 41 -16.84 0.47 -6.06
N LYS A 42 -16.34 1.69 -5.82
CA LYS A 42 -15.96 2.63 -6.88
C LYS A 42 -14.70 2.23 -7.65
N GLY A 43 -13.94 1.24 -7.18
CA GLY A 43 -12.65 0.84 -7.75
C GLY A 43 -11.55 1.85 -7.48
N ASN A 44 -11.57 2.49 -6.32
CA ASN A 44 -10.53 3.43 -5.87
C ASN A 44 -9.53 2.77 -4.91
N VAL A 45 -9.61 1.45 -4.70
CA VAL A 45 -8.74 0.73 -3.75
C VAL A 45 -7.77 -0.11 -4.55
N PHE A 46 -6.49 0.10 -4.30
CA PHE A 46 -5.40 -0.49 -5.05
C PHE A 46 -4.46 -1.22 -4.10
N SER A 47 -3.80 -2.24 -4.62
CA SER A 47 -2.73 -2.93 -3.93
C SER A 47 -1.58 -3.25 -4.86
N VAL A 48 -0.40 -3.33 -4.30
CA VAL A 48 0.79 -3.86 -4.97
C VAL A 48 1.42 -4.94 -4.10
N ASN A 49 1.93 -5.97 -4.75
CA ASN A 49 2.66 -7.06 -4.10
C ASN A 49 4.14 -6.98 -4.52
N VAL A 50 5.01 -7.17 -3.54
CA VAL A 50 6.44 -7.41 -3.72
C VAL A 50 6.68 -8.91 -3.55
N GLY A 51 7.39 -9.49 -4.51
CA GLY A 51 7.53 -10.94 -4.66
C GLY A 51 6.49 -11.54 -5.62
N THR A 52 6.70 -12.80 -5.96
CA THR A 52 5.83 -13.56 -6.87
C THR A 52 5.15 -14.69 -6.11
N VAL A 53 4.07 -15.26 -6.67
CA VAL A 53 3.41 -16.43 -6.06
C VAL A 53 4.38 -17.59 -5.77
N THR A 54 5.44 -17.69 -6.56
CA THR A 54 6.41 -18.80 -6.52
C THR A 54 7.76 -18.44 -5.90
N GLY A 55 7.99 -17.18 -5.54
CA GLY A 55 9.34 -16.73 -5.18
C GLY A 55 9.33 -15.43 -4.37
N PRO A 56 9.87 -15.44 -3.14
CA PRO A 56 10.03 -14.24 -2.32
C PRO A 56 11.10 -13.30 -2.88
N VAL A 57 11.11 -12.06 -2.39
CA VAL A 57 12.21 -11.11 -2.61
C VAL A 57 13.22 -11.26 -1.48
N THR A 58 14.51 -11.09 -1.79
CA THR A 58 15.58 -11.08 -0.80
C THR A 58 15.96 -9.65 -0.47
N ALA A 59 15.91 -9.27 0.81
CA ALA A 59 16.30 -7.93 1.24
C ALA A 59 17.78 -7.64 0.96
N ALA A 60 18.06 -6.38 0.61
CA ALA A 60 19.38 -5.93 0.20
C ALA A 60 20.18 -5.34 1.38
N GLY A 61 20.62 -6.18 2.32
CA GLY A 61 21.59 -5.76 3.33
C GLY A 61 21.01 -4.83 4.39
N THR A 62 21.76 -3.80 4.82
CA THR A 62 21.31 -2.84 5.85
C THR A 62 20.24 -1.89 5.32
N VAL A 63 19.35 -1.40 6.19
CA VAL A 63 18.41 -0.33 5.82
C VAL A 63 19.19 0.84 5.23
N ALA A 64 18.90 1.17 3.97
CA ALA A 64 19.45 2.31 3.30
C ALA A 64 18.30 3.15 2.72
N THR A 65 18.28 4.42 3.08
CA THR A 65 17.24 5.39 2.67
C THR A 65 17.25 5.68 1.17
N THR A 66 18.28 5.24 0.45
CA THR A 66 18.41 5.34 -1.01
C THR A 66 17.94 4.09 -1.75
N THR A 67 17.71 2.96 -1.08
CA THR A 67 17.44 1.68 -1.75
C THR A 67 16.19 1.01 -1.16
N PRO A 68 14.99 1.52 -1.48
CA PRO A 68 13.76 0.96 -0.95
C PRO A 68 13.41 -0.37 -1.62
N ASP A 69 12.94 -1.29 -0.79
CA ASP A 69 12.38 -2.58 -1.16
C ASP A 69 11.04 -2.46 -1.90
N LEU A 70 10.24 -1.46 -1.54
CA LEU A 70 9.08 -0.99 -2.29
C LEU A 70 9.13 0.52 -2.38
N HIS A 71 9.01 1.05 -3.59
CA HIS A 71 8.91 2.47 -3.88
C HIS A 71 7.59 2.75 -4.60
N LEU A 72 6.73 3.55 -3.99
CA LEU A 72 5.48 4.01 -4.59
C LEU A 72 5.59 5.50 -4.87
N GLN A 73 5.67 5.86 -6.15
CA GLN A 73 5.65 7.24 -6.60
C GLN A 73 4.20 7.71 -6.77
N ILE A 74 3.87 8.83 -6.15
CA ILE A 74 2.54 9.44 -6.18
C ILE A 74 2.65 10.71 -7.02
N PRO A 75 2.03 10.76 -8.22
CA PRO A 75 2.14 11.91 -9.10
C PRO A 75 1.28 13.09 -8.62
N THR A 76 1.52 14.26 -9.20
CA THR A 76 0.69 15.45 -8.99
C THR A 76 -0.81 15.15 -9.20
N ASN A 77 -1.67 15.84 -8.46
CA ASN A 77 -3.13 15.68 -8.48
C ASN A 77 -3.62 14.28 -8.06
N THR A 78 -2.79 13.53 -7.34
CA THR A 78 -3.19 12.24 -6.75
C THR A 78 -3.04 12.30 -5.24
N LYS A 79 -4.07 11.87 -4.52
CA LYS A 79 -4.02 11.68 -3.07
C LYS A 79 -4.16 10.21 -2.78
N ILE A 80 -3.30 9.68 -1.91
CA ILE A 80 -3.44 8.31 -1.42
C ILE A 80 -3.67 8.31 0.09
N PHE A 81 -4.46 7.34 0.52
CA PHE A 81 -4.66 6.98 1.92
C PHE A 81 -4.17 5.53 2.08
N PRO A 82 -2.94 5.32 2.57
CA PRO A 82 -2.48 3.98 2.91
C PRO A 82 -3.46 3.34 3.90
N VAL A 83 -3.85 2.10 3.64
CA VAL A 83 -4.82 1.35 4.45
C VAL A 83 -4.13 0.27 5.25
N SER A 84 -3.24 -0.47 4.60
CA SER A 84 -2.47 -1.52 5.25
C SER A 84 -1.15 -1.76 4.53
N LEU A 85 -0.13 -2.10 5.31
CA LEU A 85 1.14 -2.63 4.83
C LEU A 85 1.38 -3.94 5.58
N ALA A 86 1.62 -5.02 4.86
CA ALA A 86 1.96 -6.31 5.44
C ALA A 86 3.29 -6.78 4.88
N VAL A 87 4.17 -7.26 5.74
CA VAL A 87 5.43 -7.94 5.40
C VAL A 87 5.36 -9.34 6.00
N ASN A 88 5.32 -10.34 5.14
CA ASN A 88 5.32 -11.75 5.52
C ASN A 88 6.69 -12.34 5.28
N ILE A 89 7.21 -12.99 6.30
CA ILE A 89 8.53 -13.62 6.28
C ILE A 89 8.35 -15.02 5.69
N ASP A 90 9.16 -15.37 4.69
CA ASP A 90 9.18 -16.73 4.13
C ASP A 90 10.31 -17.54 4.78
N LEU A 91 11.51 -16.96 4.80
CA LEU A 91 12.68 -17.60 5.39
C LEU A 91 13.58 -16.54 6.05
N ALA A 92 13.83 -16.74 7.34
CA ALA A 92 14.88 -16.05 8.07
C ALA A 92 16.13 -16.95 8.04
N ILE A 93 17.15 -16.55 7.29
CA ILE A 93 18.46 -17.19 7.36
C ILE A 93 19.35 -16.21 8.12
N ASP A 94 19.88 -16.64 9.26
CA ASP A 94 20.94 -15.97 10.04
C ASP A 94 20.50 -15.05 11.20
N ASP A 95 21.36 -15.03 12.23
CA ASP A 95 21.26 -14.34 13.51
C ASP A 95 21.55 -12.83 13.36
N THR A 96 20.80 -12.17 12.49
CA THR A 96 21.00 -10.75 12.17
C THR A 96 19.77 -9.92 12.50
N ASN A 97 20.05 -8.68 12.89
CA ASN A 97 19.03 -7.66 13.18
C ASN A 97 18.18 -7.43 11.93
N LEU A 98 16.88 -7.59 12.10
CA LEU A 98 15.88 -7.13 11.14
C LEU A 98 15.47 -5.71 11.54
N GLU A 99 15.38 -4.86 10.54
CA GLU A 99 14.72 -3.58 10.67
C GLU A 99 13.81 -3.39 9.46
N ILE A 100 12.53 -3.08 9.71
CA ILE A 100 11.54 -2.77 8.69
C ILE A 100 11.09 -1.35 8.97
N VAL A 101 11.18 -0.47 7.98
CA VAL A 101 10.77 0.93 8.07
C VAL A 101 9.88 1.25 6.89
N ALA A 102 8.74 1.91 7.13
CA ALA A 102 7.98 2.54 6.08
C ALA A 102 7.77 4.03 6.37
N ALA A 103 7.97 4.83 5.32
CA ALA A 103 7.92 6.28 5.40
C ALA A 103 7.26 6.88 4.16
N ILE A 104 6.78 8.12 4.31
CA ILE A 104 6.29 8.95 3.21
C ILE A 104 7.12 10.21 3.16
N SER A 105 7.53 10.65 1.96
CA SER A 105 8.18 11.94 1.73
C SER A 105 7.29 12.88 0.94
N ASN A 106 7.42 14.18 1.21
CA ASN A 106 6.77 15.25 0.45
C ASN A 106 7.44 15.49 -0.92
N GLY A 107 8.60 14.89 -1.16
CA GLY A 107 9.25 14.87 -2.47
C GLY A 107 8.86 13.61 -3.24
N ARG A 108 8.91 13.69 -4.58
CA ARG A 108 8.83 12.51 -5.45
C ARG A 108 10.14 12.35 -6.20
N ASP A 109 10.76 11.19 -6.11
CA ASP A 109 11.82 10.84 -7.06
C ASP A 109 11.19 10.53 -8.43
N SER A 110 11.45 11.40 -9.41
CA SER A 110 10.95 11.22 -10.77
C SER A 110 11.83 10.30 -11.64
N SER A 111 13.02 9.96 -11.14
CA SER A 111 14.03 9.18 -11.86
C SER A 111 14.75 8.18 -10.94
N PRO A 112 14.00 7.27 -10.28
CA PRO A 112 14.62 6.23 -9.48
C PRO A 112 15.52 5.36 -10.35
N THR A 113 16.66 4.94 -9.79
CA THR A 113 17.62 4.11 -10.49
C THR A 113 17.35 2.64 -10.22
N GLY A 114 17.38 1.81 -11.27
CA GLY A 114 17.17 0.36 -11.14
C GLY A 114 15.74 -0.03 -10.75
N GLY A 115 15.62 -1.21 -10.13
CA GLY A 115 14.36 -1.78 -9.67
C GLY A 115 13.51 -2.47 -10.74
N THR A 116 12.48 -3.16 -10.26
CA THR A 116 11.51 -3.88 -11.07
C THR A 116 10.15 -3.20 -10.97
N SER A 117 9.55 -2.83 -12.11
CA SER A 117 8.19 -2.29 -12.13
C SER A 117 7.19 -3.32 -11.63
N GLN A 118 6.40 -2.93 -10.63
CA GLN A 118 5.38 -3.77 -10.04
C GLN A 118 4.01 -3.48 -10.64
N THR A 119 3.19 -4.53 -10.77
CA THR A 119 1.82 -4.37 -11.26
C THR A 119 0.91 -3.96 -10.11
N ILE A 120 0.29 -2.79 -10.25
CA ILE A 120 -0.73 -2.32 -9.30
C ILE A 120 -2.08 -2.91 -9.71
N LEU A 121 -2.75 -3.55 -8.76
CA LEU A 121 -4.03 -4.22 -8.97
C LEU A 121 -5.15 -3.46 -8.28
N ASN A 122 -6.25 -3.25 -9.01
CA ASN A 122 -7.50 -2.80 -8.41
C ASN A 122 -8.09 -3.91 -7.55
N ARG A 123 -8.43 -3.61 -6.30
CA ARG A 123 -9.06 -4.57 -5.37
C ARG A 123 -10.51 -4.87 -5.73
N ASN A 124 -11.12 -4.07 -6.60
CA ASN A 124 -12.33 -4.44 -7.31
C ASN A 124 -11.95 -5.02 -8.68
N ASN A 125 -11.83 -6.34 -8.75
CA ASN A 125 -11.45 -7.06 -9.97
C ASN A 125 -12.46 -6.96 -11.13
N ARG A 126 -13.64 -6.37 -10.90
CA ARG A 126 -14.63 -6.08 -11.94
C ARG A 126 -14.50 -4.67 -12.51
N ASN A 127 -13.68 -3.83 -11.90
CA ASN A 127 -13.44 -2.47 -12.35
C ASN A 127 -12.04 -2.36 -12.98
N GLY A 128 -11.99 -1.84 -14.22
CA GLY A 128 -10.76 -1.65 -14.98
C GLY A 128 -10.00 -0.36 -14.65
N ASN A 129 -10.43 0.39 -13.65
CA ASN A 129 -9.73 1.61 -13.22
C ASN A 129 -8.28 1.27 -12.84
N GLY A 130 -7.33 1.93 -13.52
CA GLY A 130 -5.92 1.90 -13.19
C GLY A 130 -5.57 2.89 -12.07
N SER A 131 -4.44 2.64 -11.42
CA SER A 131 -3.81 3.58 -10.47
C SER A 131 -2.99 4.60 -11.23
N ASN A 132 -2.97 5.85 -10.78
CA ASN A 132 -2.04 6.86 -11.29
C ASN A 132 -0.65 6.72 -10.66
N CYS A 133 -0.55 6.08 -9.50
CA CYS A 133 0.73 5.81 -8.85
C CYS A 133 1.57 4.82 -9.67
N ILE A 134 2.89 4.89 -9.49
CA ILE A 134 3.86 3.95 -10.06
C ILE A 134 4.54 3.21 -8.91
N ALA A 135 4.58 1.89 -8.97
CA ALA A 135 5.22 1.07 -7.96
C ALA A 135 6.43 0.32 -8.54
N GLN A 136 7.53 0.32 -7.80
CA GLN A 136 8.76 -0.41 -8.13
C GLN A 136 9.25 -1.15 -6.89
N SER A 137 9.86 -2.33 -7.07
CA SER A 137 10.62 -3.01 -6.01
C SER A 137 12.11 -2.98 -6.31
N ASP A 138 12.94 -3.25 -5.29
CA ASP A 138 14.39 -3.44 -5.44
C ASP A 138 15.09 -2.24 -6.10
N VAL A 139 14.62 -1.03 -5.78
CA VAL A 139 15.16 0.20 -6.35
C VAL A 139 16.56 0.42 -5.78
N THR A 140 17.53 0.74 -6.64
CA THR A 140 18.95 0.87 -6.25
C THR A 140 19.36 2.31 -6.00
N GLY A 141 18.47 3.27 -6.22
CA GLY A 141 18.72 4.68 -5.90
C GLY A 141 17.45 5.53 -5.95
N ILE A 142 17.16 6.19 -4.82
CA ILE A 142 16.23 7.33 -4.70
C ILE A 142 16.91 8.50 -3.97
N THR A 143 16.38 9.71 -4.14
CA THR A 143 16.96 10.95 -3.62
C THR A 143 16.05 11.75 -2.69
N SER A 144 14.73 11.64 -2.82
CA SER A 144 13.75 12.46 -2.10
C SER A 144 13.64 12.17 -0.61
N MET A 145 13.86 10.93 -0.16
CA MET A 145 13.94 10.63 1.28
C MET A 145 15.27 11.03 1.92
N VAL A 146 16.31 11.31 1.12
CA VAL A 146 17.67 11.58 1.60
C VAL A 146 18.00 13.07 1.59
N THR A 147 17.69 13.74 0.50
CA THR A 147 18.06 15.15 0.27
C THR A 147 17.23 16.07 1.13
N ASP A 148 15.92 15.83 1.22
CA ASP A 148 14.99 16.77 1.85
C ASP A 148 14.84 16.51 3.35
N ARG A 149 15.14 15.28 3.83
CA ARG A 149 14.82 14.80 5.20
C ARG A 149 13.37 15.05 5.64
N ASP A 150 12.51 15.45 4.71
CA ASP A 150 11.09 15.71 4.89
C ASP A 150 10.31 14.42 4.69
N TYR A 151 10.57 13.44 5.56
CA TYR A 151 9.81 12.21 5.60
C TYR A 151 9.10 12.05 6.94
N LEU A 152 7.93 11.42 6.88
CA LEU A 152 7.19 10.94 8.03
C LEU A 152 7.28 9.42 8.06
N GLU A 153 7.94 8.89 9.08
CA GLU A 153 7.88 7.47 9.41
C GLU A 153 6.53 7.15 10.06
N PHE A 154 5.85 6.12 9.54
CA PHE A 154 4.56 5.68 10.08
C PHE A 154 4.56 4.23 10.53
N PHE A 155 5.63 3.49 10.22
CA PHE A 155 5.79 2.10 10.61
C PHE A 155 7.27 1.77 10.79
N ARG A 156 7.63 1.24 11.97
CA ARG A 156 8.95 0.68 12.23
C ARG A 156 8.82 -0.57 13.09
N VAL A 157 9.52 -1.61 12.68
CA VAL A 157 9.72 -2.83 13.45
C VAL A 157 11.19 -3.14 13.44
N ASN A 158 11.76 -3.42 14.60
CA ASN A 158 13.14 -3.87 14.72
C ASN A 158 13.24 -5.02 15.72
N GLY A 159 14.20 -5.91 15.49
CA GLY A 159 14.44 -7.03 16.38
C GLY A 159 15.68 -7.82 15.97
N THR A 160 16.33 -8.45 16.94
CA THR A 160 17.35 -9.45 16.68
C THR A 160 16.67 -10.81 16.62
N PHE A 161 16.77 -11.47 15.48
CA PHE A 161 16.35 -12.86 15.30
C PHE A 161 17.56 -13.72 15.63
N GLY A 162 17.33 -14.76 16.41
CA GLY A 162 18.38 -15.45 17.15
C GLY A 162 18.04 -16.92 17.30
N ALA A 163 18.32 -17.70 16.26
CA ALA A 163 18.55 -19.12 16.35
C ALA A 163 19.30 -19.62 15.12
N THR A 164 20.19 -20.58 15.34
CA THR A 164 20.92 -21.29 14.28
C THR A 164 19.95 -21.76 13.19
N PRO A 165 20.13 -21.37 11.91
CA PRO A 165 19.19 -21.69 10.85
C PRO A 165 19.08 -23.21 10.69
N VAL A 166 17.92 -23.77 11.07
CA VAL A 166 17.51 -25.09 10.62
C VAL A 166 16.79 -24.90 9.29
N ALA A 167 17.26 -25.57 8.24
CA ALA A 167 16.69 -25.41 6.91
C ALA A 167 15.16 -25.56 6.91
N ALA A 168 14.47 -24.61 6.27
CA ALA A 168 13.02 -24.62 6.06
C ALA A 168 12.13 -24.52 7.32
N GLN A 169 12.63 -23.92 8.40
CA GLN A 169 11.79 -23.62 9.57
C GLN A 169 11.89 -22.14 9.97
N SER A 170 10.73 -21.54 10.20
CA SER A 170 10.58 -20.32 10.98
C SER A 170 11.07 -20.56 12.41
N GLU A 171 11.78 -19.60 13.01
CA GLU A 171 12.16 -19.68 14.42
C GLU A 171 10.92 -19.88 15.29
N GLU A 172 10.95 -20.90 16.15
CA GLU A 172 9.83 -21.22 17.04
C GLU A 172 9.52 -20.02 17.95
N GLY A 173 8.32 -19.46 17.84
CA GLY A 173 7.84 -18.36 18.67
C GLY A 173 8.02 -16.94 18.10
N GLN A 174 8.61 -16.78 16.90
CA GLN A 174 8.74 -15.45 16.27
C GLN A 174 7.53 -15.09 15.39
N PRO A 175 7.16 -13.79 15.30
CA PRO A 175 6.13 -13.34 14.37
C PRO A 175 6.59 -13.55 12.92
N MET A 176 5.78 -14.26 12.14
CA MET A 176 6.02 -14.49 10.70
C MET A 176 5.41 -13.41 9.81
N SER A 177 4.73 -12.45 10.41
CA SER A 177 4.07 -11.36 9.71
C SER A 177 4.10 -10.10 10.55
N TYR A 178 4.47 -9.00 9.92
CA TYR A 178 4.39 -7.66 10.48
C TYR A 178 3.40 -6.87 9.66
N THR A 179 2.39 -6.30 10.32
CA THR A 179 1.33 -5.56 9.64
C THR A 179 1.13 -4.21 10.31
N TRP A 180 1.10 -3.17 9.50
CA TRP A 180 0.60 -1.85 9.85
C TRP A 180 -0.82 -1.68 9.29
N ARG A 181 -1.71 -1.05 10.06
CA ARG A 181 -3.09 -0.77 9.64
C ARG A 181 -3.48 0.64 10.05
N ALA A 182 -4.02 1.40 9.09
CA ALA A 182 -4.50 2.76 9.35
C ALA A 182 -5.58 2.85 10.44
N THR A 183 -6.35 1.78 10.64
CA THR A 183 -7.40 1.70 11.67
C THR A 183 -6.85 1.49 13.08
N GLU A 184 -5.64 0.94 13.20
CA GLU A 184 -5.01 0.57 14.48
C GLU A 184 -3.92 1.60 14.85
N ASP A 185 -3.07 1.95 13.90
CA ASP A 185 -1.89 2.79 14.10
C ASP A 185 -2.11 4.27 13.76
N GLY A 186 -3.24 4.60 13.13
CA GLY A 186 -3.65 5.96 12.77
C GLY A 186 -3.67 6.21 11.26
N PRO A 187 -4.60 7.06 10.77
CA PRO A 187 -4.74 7.33 9.35
C PRO A 187 -3.62 8.24 8.85
N LEU A 188 -3.23 8.03 7.58
CA LEU A 188 -2.23 8.81 6.89
C LEU A 188 -2.75 9.23 5.51
N VAL A 189 -2.34 10.41 5.06
CA VAL A 189 -2.61 10.89 3.70
C VAL A 189 -1.30 11.36 3.08
N ALA A 190 -1.07 10.97 1.84
CA ALA A 190 0.00 11.52 1.01
C ALA A 190 -0.62 12.20 -0.20
N THR A 191 -0.19 13.44 -0.44
CA THR A 191 -0.68 14.26 -1.56
C THR A 191 0.48 14.46 -2.53
N GLY A 192 0.29 14.02 -3.77
CA GLY A 192 1.31 14.10 -4.79
C GLY A 192 1.58 15.54 -5.27
N PRO A 193 2.81 15.83 -5.72
CA PRO A 193 3.92 14.91 -5.90
C PRO A 193 4.54 14.49 -4.55
N SER A 194 4.61 13.18 -4.31
CA SER A 194 5.13 12.59 -3.07
C SER A 194 5.56 11.15 -3.33
N GLU A 195 6.13 10.49 -2.34
CA GLU A 195 6.45 9.06 -2.43
C GLU A 195 6.27 8.34 -1.10
N LEU A 196 6.04 7.03 -1.18
CA LEU A 196 6.06 6.11 -0.04
C LEU A 196 7.12 5.05 -0.29
N ALA A 197 7.92 4.76 0.73
CA ALA A 197 8.92 3.72 0.67
C ALA A 197 8.77 2.71 1.80
N LEU A 198 8.98 1.43 1.48
CA LEU A 198 9.31 0.38 2.42
C LEU A 198 10.81 0.09 2.30
N MET A 199 11.49 0.01 3.43
CA MET A 199 12.89 -0.34 3.53
C MET A 199 13.05 -1.46 4.54
N ILE A 200 13.77 -2.50 4.17
CA ILE A 200 14.02 -3.69 4.98
C ILE A 200 15.53 -3.91 5.06
N GLY A 201 16.05 -3.86 6.28
CA GLY A 201 17.44 -4.15 6.57
C GLY A 201 17.59 -5.55 7.13
N LYS A 202 18.12 -6.48 6.34
CA LYS A 202 18.75 -7.75 6.74
C LYS A 202 19.53 -8.36 5.56
N SER A 203 20.72 -8.91 5.81
CA SER A 203 21.64 -9.39 4.75
C SER A 203 21.19 -10.64 3.98
N THR A 204 20.30 -11.45 4.56
CA THR A 204 19.67 -12.62 3.91
C THR A 204 18.29 -12.84 4.51
N PHE A 205 17.29 -12.15 3.96
CA PHE A 205 15.92 -12.21 4.44
C PHE A 205 14.96 -12.33 3.27
N ALA A 206 14.19 -13.42 3.23
CA ALA A 206 13.22 -13.67 2.17
C ALA A 206 11.82 -13.26 2.65
N TYR A 207 11.14 -12.42 1.88
CA TYR A 207 9.83 -11.89 2.27
C TYR A 207 8.89 -11.65 1.08
N PHE A 208 7.63 -11.49 1.44
CA PHE A 208 6.57 -10.94 0.60
C PHE A 208 6.05 -9.67 1.27
N ALA A 209 5.81 -8.61 0.50
CA ALA A 209 5.16 -7.42 1.02
C ALA A 209 3.91 -7.08 0.22
N THR A 210 2.87 -6.61 0.89
CA THR A 210 1.66 -6.08 0.26
C THR A 210 1.35 -4.72 0.84
N LEU A 211 1.29 -3.72 -0.03
CA LEU A 211 0.80 -2.38 0.30
C LEU A 211 -0.59 -2.22 -0.31
N THR A 212 -1.54 -1.70 0.47
CA THR A 212 -2.90 -1.37 0.02
C THR A 212 -3.22 0.07 0.37
N TRP A 213 -3.81 0.81 -0.58
CA TRP A 213 -4.21 2.20 -0.41
C TRP A 213 -5.54 2.49 -1.10
N VAL A 214 -6.18 3.57 -0.67
CA VAL A 214 -7.24 4.24 -1.43
C VAL A 214 -6.61 5.37 -2.22
N GLU A 215 -6.90 5.47 -3.51
CA GLU A 215 -6.46 6.57 -4.37
C GLU A 215 -7.65 7.46 -4.74
N LEU A 216 -7.50 8.76 -4.53
CA LEU A 216 -8.45 9.78 -4.96
C LEU A 216 -7.74 10.73 -5.92
N ALA A 217 -8.31 10.91 -7.11
CA ALA A 217 -7.94 12.00 -7.99
C ALA A 217 -8.32 13.33 -7.31
N ALA A 218 -7.38 14.26 -7.27
CA ALA A 218 -7.59 15.62 -6.75
C ALA A 218 -8.18 16.54 -7.81
#